data_AF-A6F8X5-F1
#
_entry.id   AF-A6F8X5-F1
#
_cell.length_a   1.000
_cell.length_b   1.000
_cell.length_c   1.000
_cell.angle_alpha   90.00
_cell.angle_beta   90.00
_cell.angle_gamma   90.00
#
_symmetry.space_group_name_H-M   'P 1'
#
loop_
_entity.id
_entity.type
_entity.pdbx_description
1 polymer ?
#
loop_
_entity_poly.entity_id
_entity_poly.type
_entity_poly.pdbx_seq_one_letter_code
_entity_poly.pdbx_strand_id
1 'polypeptide(L)' 'ETISGGVAINDTIMHVAAEDAPFGGVGPAGMGHYHGVEGFRTFSKSKTILKQGKFHSTRFVHAPYGSLIQKIILKFFLR' A
#
# COMPACT_ATOMS: atom_id res chain seq x y z
N GLU A 1 -3.73 26.59 -7.70
CA GLU A 1 -3.32 25.44 -6.87
C GLU A 1 -1.95 24.97 -7.32
N THR A 2 -1.16 24.35 -6.43
CA THR A 2 0.25 23.95 -6.70
C THR A 2 0.50 22.51 -6.25
N ILE A 3 1.58 21.91 -6.77
CA ILE A 3 2.09 20.59 -6.37
C ILE A 3 3.52 20.79 -5.87
N SER A 4 3.85 20.30 -4.68
CA SER A 4 5.17 20.45 -4.04
C SER A 4 5.45 19.30 -3.09
N GLY A 5 6.73 19.07 -2.75
CA GLY A 5 7.14 18.02 -1.80
C GLY A 5 6.89 18.40 -0.33
N GLY A 6 6.90 19.69 -0.01
CA GLY A 6 6.63 20.22 1.31
C GLY A 6 6.37 21.73 1.25
N VAL A 7 5.61 22.25 2.21
CA VAL A 7 5.27 23.67 2.32
C VAL A 7 5.39 24.09 3.79
N ALA A 8 6.02 25.23 4.01
CA ALA A 8 5.95 25.97 5.27
C ALA A 8 5.23 27.30 5.02
N ILE A 9 4.29 27.66 5.89
CA ILE A 9 3.58 28.95 5.83
C ILE A 9 4.21 29.86 6.89
N ASN A 10 4.57 31.08 6.50
CA ASN A 10 5.25 32.08 7.35
C ASN A 10 6.62 31.64 7.90
N ASP A 11 7.23 30.62 7.32
CA ASP A 11 8.55 30.12 7.68
C ASP A 11 9.22 29.50 6.46
N THR A 12 10.53 29.24 6.55
CA THR A 12 11.33 28.56 5.53
C THR A 12 12.19 27.51 6.19
N ILE A 13 12.53 26.44 5.48
CA ILE A 13 13.45 25.36 5.92
C ILE A 13 12.91 24.52 7.09
N MET A 14 12.34 25.11 8.14
CA MET A 14 11.98 24.46 9.40
C MET A 14 11.07 23.23 9.28
N HIS A 15 10.28 23.09 8.21
CA HIS A 15 9.56 21.85 7.92
C HIS A 15 10.46 20.60 7.80
N VAL A 16 11.77 20.76 7.55
CA VAL A 16 12.74 19.65 7.61
C VAL A 16 13.02 19.19 9.05
N ALA A 17 12.84 20.06 10.05
CA ALA A 17 13.04 19.71 11.46
C ALA A 17 11.83 18.99 12.07
N ALA A 18 10.71 18.90 11.35
CA ALA A 18 9.56 18.11 11.77
C ALA A 18 9.84 16.60 11.52
N GLU A 19 10.52 15.95 12.47
CA GLU A 19 10.97 14.56 12.35
C GLU A 19 9.83 13.53 12.17
N ASP A 20 8.62 13.85 12.61
CA ASP A 20 7.44 13.00 12.44
C ASP A 20 6.75 13.21 11.07
N ALA A 21 7.09 14.26 10.33
CA ALA A 21 6.51 14.57 9.03
C ALA A 21 7.37 13.97 7.89
N PRO A 22 6.74 13.39 6.85
CA PRO A 22 7.46 12.86 5.71
C PRO A 22 8.21 13.97 4.97
N PHE A 23 9.50 13.77 4.71
CA PHE A 23 10.31 14.68 3.91
C PHE A 23 10.71 14.02 2.58
N GLY A 24 10.35 14.65 1.47
CA GLY A 24 10.53 14.09 0.13
C GLY A 24 10.12 15.04 -0.99
N GLY A 25 10.37 14.62 -2.22
CA GLY A 25 10.09 15.39 -3.43
C GLY A 25 8.92 14.80 -4.23
N VAL A 26 8.44 15.58 -5.22
CA VAL A 26 7.46 15.13 -6.21
C VAL A 26 7.87 15.61 -7.61
N GLY A 27 7.77 14.75 -8.62
CA GLY A 27 8.16 15.07 -9.99
C GLY A 27 9.69 15.20 -10.16
N PRO A 28 10.21 16.21 -10.86
CA PRO A 28 11.65 16.42 -11.03
C PRO A 28 12.43 16.62 -9.71
N ALA A 29 11.74 17.01 -8.62
CA ALA A 29 12.35 17.18 -7.31
C ALA A 29 12.62 15.85 -6.57
N GLY A 30 12.08 14.73 -7.04
CA GLY A 30 12.30 13.41 -6.46
C GLY A 30 11.04 12.55 -6.35
N MET A 31 11.20 11.36 -5.75
CA MET A 31 10.12 10.42 -5.44
C MET A 31 10.35 9.76 -4.08
N GLY A 32 9.25 9.35 -3.44
CA GLY A 32 9.30 8.80 -2.08
C GLY A 32 9.64 9.86 -1.04
N HIS A 33 9.74 9.41 0.21
CA HIS A 33 9.98 10.26 1.37
C HIS A 33 10.61 9.46 2.51
N TYR A 34 11.17 10.14 3.49
CA TYR A 34 11.72 9.57 4.72
C TYR A 34 11.34 10.45 5.91
N HIS A 35 12.13 10.40 6.99
CA HIS A 35 11.86 10.88 8.37
C HIS A 35 11.01 9.92 9.20
N GLY A 36 11.33 9.87 10.51
CA GLY A 36 10.64 9.06 11.51
C GLY A 36 10.29 7.64 11.04
N VAL A 37 9.02 7.29 11.20
CA VAL A 37 8.47 5.99 10.78
C VAL A 37 8.51 5.78 9.26
N GLU A 38 8.43 6.85 8.48
CA GLU A 38 8.47 6.77 7.03
C GLU A 38 9.86 6.40 6.52
N GLY A 39 10.92 6.88 7.17
CA GLY A 39 12.29 6.43 6.91
C GLY A 39 12.44 4.93 7.13
N PHE A 40 11.91 4.39 8.24
CA PHE A 40 11.90 2.95 8.49
C PHE A 40 11.14 2.19 7.40
N ARG A 41 9.94 2.67 7.01
CA ARG A 41 9.13 2.06 5.95
C ARG A 41 9.83 2.08 4.60
N THR A 42 10.51 3.17 4.25
CA THR A 42 11.25 3.33 2.99
C THR A 42 12.40 2.34 2.85
N PHE A 43 13.10 2.03 3.95
CA PHE A 43 14.18 1.04 3.97
C PHE A 43 13.73 -0.37 4.39
N SER A 44 12.43 -0.60 4.53
CA SER A 44 11.86 -1.89 4.92
C SER A 44 11.06 -2.51 3.78
N LYS A 45 11.03 -3.84 3.75
CA LYS A 45 10.09 -4.59 2.90
C LYS A 45 8.86 -4.99 3.72
N SER A 46 7.72 -4.40 3.41
CA SER A 46 6.42 -4.89 3.90
C SER A 46 6.15 -6.29 3.32
N LYS A 47 6.47 -7.32 4.09
CA LYS A 47 6.36 -8.72 3.69
C LYS A 47 4.95 -9.24 4.01
N THR A 48 4.19 -9.55 2.97
CA THR A 48 2.89 -10.20 3.11
C THR A 48 3.05 -11.64 3.58
N ILE A 49 2.33 -12.01 4.64
CA ILE A 49 2.25 -13.40 5.14
C ILE A 49 0.77 -13.81 5.14
N LEU A 50 0.41 -14.81 4.33
CA LEU A 50 -0.91 -15.42 4.33
C LEU A 50 -0.85 -16.77 5.07
N LYS A 51 -1.66 -16.92 6.11
CA LYS A 51 -1.81 -18.18 6.85
C LYS A 51 -3.23 -18.71 6.67
N GLN A 52 -3.37 -19.84 5.97
CA GLN A 52 -4.66 -20.50 5.78
C GLN A 52 -4.89 -21.55 6.88
N GLY A 53 -6.06 -21.48 7.52
CA GLY A 53 -6.51 -22.49 8.50
C GLY A 53 -7.12 -23.72 7.83
N LYS A 54 -7.44 -24.77 8.60
CA LYS A 54 -8.02 -26.03 8.07
C LYS A 54 -9.31 -25.84 7.27
N PHE A 55 -10.08 -24.80 7.59
CA PHE A 55 -11.27 -24.39 6.85
C PHE A 55 -10.94 -23.11 6.08
N HIS A 56 -10.62 -23.26 4.79
CA HIS A 56 -10.30 -22.13 3.92
C HIS A 56 -11.12 -22.19 2.63
N SER A 57 -11.52 -21.02 2.13
CA SER A 57 -12.39 -20.89 0.95
C SER A 57 -11.72 -21.30 -0.36
N THR A 58 -10.38 -21.30 -0.43
CA THR A 58 -9.65 -21.72 -1.64
C THR A 58 -9.92 -23.17 -2.04
N ARG A 59 -10.38 -24.03 -1.11
CA ARG A 59 -10.81 -25.39 -1.44
C ARG A 59 -11.94 -25.43 -2.47
N PHE A 60 -12.83 -24.43 -2.48
CA PHE A 60 -13.94 -24.36 -3.44
C PHE A 60 -13.50 -23.89 -4.82
N VAL A 61 -12.36 -23.21 -4.91
CA VAL A 61 -11.80 -22.69 -6.17
C VAL A 61 -10.88 -23.73 -6.84
N HIS A 62 -10.28 -24.63 -6.07
CA HIS A 62 -9.40 -25.68 -6.59
C HIS A 62 -10.19 -26.79 -7.31
N ALA A 63 -9.49 -27.55 -8.15
CA ALA A 63 -10.03 -28.69 -8.88
C ALA A 63 -10.61 -29.79 -7.95
N PRO A 64 -11.55 -30.63 -8.41
CA PRO A 64 -12.08 -30.73 -9.78
C PRO A 64 -13.02 -29.59 -10.18
N TYR A 65 -12.90 -29.14 -11.44
CA TYR A 65 -13.67 -28.01 -11.95
C TYR A 65 -15.09 -28.39 -12.38
N GLY A 66 -16.02 -27.41 -12.34
CA GLY A 66 -17.38 -27.57 -12.84
C GLY A 66 -18.43 -27.86 -11.76
N SER A 67 -18.05 -27.77 -10.49
CA SER A 67 -18.99 -27.86 -9.37
C SER A 67 -20.04 -26.74 -9.42
N LEU A 68 -21.23 -27.01 -8.88
CA LEU A 68 -22.31 -26.01 -8.81
C LEU A 68 -21.85 -24.73 -8.09
N ILE A 69 -21.04 -24.89 -7.04
CA ILE A 69 -20.46 -23.80 -6.26
C ILE A 69 -19.53 -22.95 -7.12
N GLN A 70 -18.63 -23.56 -7.90
CA GLN A 70 -17.74 -22.82 -8.81
C GLN A 70 -18.53 -22.07 -9.89
N LYS A 71 -19.58 -22.67 -10.44
CA LYS A 71 -20.45 -22.01 -11.43
C LYS A 71 -21.16 -20.79 -10.83
N ILE A 72 -21.61 -20.87 -9.58
CA ILE A 72 -22.20 -19.74 -8.85
C ILE A 72 -21.15 -18.65 -8.59
N ILE A 73 -19.96 -19.02 -8.11
CA ILE A 73 -18.84 -18.09 -7.87
C ILE A 73 -18.47 -17.36 -9.16
N LEU A 74 -18.22 -18.10 -10.26
CA LEU A 74 -17.88 -17.52 -11.56
C LEU A 74 -19.00 -16.62 -12.10
N LYS A 75 -20.27 -17.03 -11.98
CA LYS A 75 -21.42 -16.20 -12.39
C LYS A 75 -21.54 -14.91 -11.57
N PHE A 76 -21.09 -14.91 -10.31
CA PHE A 76 -21.06 -13.73 -9.46
C PHE A 76 -19.90 -12.77 -9.81
N PHE A 77 -18.71 -13.30 -10.13
CA PHE A 77 -17.52 -12.50 -10.46
C PHE A 77 -17.43 -12.03 -11.92
N LEU A 78 -18.08 -12.73 -12.86
CA LEU A 78 -18.08 -12.39 -14.29
C LEU A 78 -19.27 -11.49 -14.72
N ARG A 79 -19.97 -10.92 -13.74
CA ARG A 79 -21.01 -9.91 -13.93
C ARG A 79 -20.48 -8.56 -13.47
#